data_AF-A0A7S2W8A4-F1
#
_entry.id   AF-A0A7S2W8A4-F1
#
_cell.length_a   1.000
_cell.length_b   1.000
_cell.length_c   1.000
_cell.angle_alpha   90.00
_cell.angle_beta   90.00
_cell.angle_gamma   90.00
#
_symmetry.space_group_name_H-M   'P 1'
#
loop_
_entity.id
_entity.type
_entity.pdbx_description
1 polymer ?
#
loop_
_entity_poly.entity_id
_entity_poly.type
_entity_poly.pdbx_seq_one_letter_code
_entity_poly.pdbx_strand_id
1 'polypeptide(L)'
;MMDRVSGMVLLVLALLVQQPAALVQSSSRLVAAPHRSSPRSNTLTMKVFDWKRREADESAFANVDSVVFTMDNLRPAPGSKKSKTRKGRGIAAGQGATCGFGMRGQKSRSGRPTRPGFEGGQTPLYRRLPKYVGKPLGPGHKRTQYNPIKLELLNSLPEGSTVNFEALREAKALPKCRFDLHKVVGGGELTTKSLTVQAHAFTGTAREAIESNGGKCVTLSPTTNLPLEA
;
A
#
# COMPACT_ATOMS: atom_id res chain seq x y z
N MET A 1 72.76 -14.38 -7.87
CA MET A 1 72.68 -12.93 -8.14
C MET A 1 71.35 -12.46 -7.58
N MET A 2 71.23 -12.17 -6.27
CA MET A 2 71.59 -10.87 -5.65
C MET A 2 70.78 -9.75 -6.34
N ASP A 3 69.79 -9.07 -5.74
CA ASP A 3 69.75 -8.56 -4.38
C ASP A 3 68.34 -8.36 -3.78
N ARG A 4 68.32 -8.42 -2.45
CA ARG A 4 67.23 -8.05 -1.53
C ARG A 4 67.39 -6.58 -1.13
N VAL A 5 66.30 -5.82 -1.00
CA VAL A 5 66.19 -4.66 -0.07
C VAL A 5 64.69 -4.52 0.31
N SER A 6 64.25 -5.00 1.49
CA SER A 6 64.15 -4.26 2.77
C SER A 6 63.37 -2.95 2.61
N GLY A 7 62.13 -2.78 3.06
CA GLY A 7 61.71 -2.90 4.45
C GLY A 7 62.16 -1.66 5.24
N MET A 8 61.33 -0.61 5.32
CA MET A 8 61.43 0.36 6.42
C MET A 8 60.06 1.00 6.74
N VAL A 9 59.72 0.82 8.01
CA VAL A 9 58.55 1.27 8.76
C VAL A 9 58.89 2.63 9.42
N LEU A 10 57.86 3.28 9.97
CA LEU A 10 57.86 4.44 10.89
C LEU A 10 57.99 5.83 10.24
N LEU A 11 57.42 6.92 10.75
CA LEU A 11 56.41 7.26 11.77
C LEU A 11 56.58 8.79 11.86
N VAL A 12 55.56 9.60 11.56
CA VAL A 12 55.59 11.02 11.96
C VAL A 12 54.27 11.37 12.63
N LEU A 13 54.46 11.82 13.86
CA LEU A 13 53.54 12.03 14.97
C LEU A 13 53.14 13.52 15.01
N ALA A 14 51.84 13.76 15.11
CA ALA A 14 51.11 14.76 15.90
C ALA A 14 51.59 16.23 16.13
N LEU A 15 50.59 17.13 16.02
CA LEU A 15 50.22 18.25 16.93
C LEU A 15 50.98 19.59 16.90
N LEU A 16 50.27 20.67 16.51
CA LEU A 16 50.25 22.02 17.15
C LEU A 16 49.14 22.88 16.48
N VAL A 17 47.98 23.16 17.10
CA VAL A 17 47.67 24.33 17.96
C VAL A 17 48.24 25.65 17.44
N GLN A 18 47.38 26.54 16.91
CA GLN A 18 47.24 27.96 17.34
C GLN A 18 46.18 28.69 16.47
N GLN A 19 45.11 29.21 17.09
CA GLN A 19 44.52 30.51 16.72
C GLN A 19 44.88 31.49 17.84
N PRO A 20 45.01 32.81 17.58
CA PRO A 20 43.88 33.69 17.92
C PRO A 20 43.76 35.01 17.11
N ALA A 21 42.60 35.65 17.29
CA ALA A 21 42.35 37.10 17.36
C ALA A 21 41.38 37.70 16.30
N ALA A 22 40.14 37.83 16.77
CA ALA A 22 39.33 39.06 16.77
C ALA A 22 39.06 39.80 15.46
N LEU A 23 37.85 39.63 14.93
CA LEU A 23 37.10 40.73 14.33
C LEU A 23 35.69 40.77 14.94
N VAL A 24 35.49 41.78 15.78
CA VAL A 24 34.20 42.22 16.32
C VAL A 24 33.45 42.89 15.18
N GLN A 25 32.32 42.32 14.77
CA GLN A 25 31.25 43.08 14.11
C GLN A 25 29.93 42.76 14.80
N SER A 26 29.40 43.82 15.42
CA SER A 26 28.08 43.94 15.98
C SER A 26 27.01 43.72 14.91
N SER A 27 26.38 42.54 14.92
CA SER A 27 25.08 42.34 14.30
C SER A 27 24.07 42.06 15.40
N SER A 28 23.19 43.04 15.61
CA SER A 28 22.00 42.98 16.47
C SER A 28 21.36 41.59 16.47
N ARG A 29 21.33 40.94 17.63
CA ARG A 29 20.43 39.82 17.89
C ARG A 29 19.00 40.33 17.71
N LEU A 30 18.36 39.99 16.60
CA LEU A 30 16.92 40.06 16.49
C LEU A 30 16.36 39.08 17.53
N VAL A 31 15.83 39.63 18.62
CA VAL A 31 15.02 38.88 19.57
C VAL A 31 13.80 38.39 18.80
N ALA A 32 13.74 37.09 18.54
CA ALA A 32 12.56 36.47 17.95
C ALA A 32 11.37 36.70 18.89
N ALA A 33 10.34 37.39 18.40
CA ALA A 33 9.10 37.57 19.13
C ALA A 33 8.50 36.19 19.49
N PRO A 34 7.99 35.98 20.73
CA PRO A 34 7.38 34.71 21.09
C PRO A 34 6.20 34.45 20.15
N HIS A 35 6.25 33.32 19.45
CA HIS A 35 5.17 32.86 18.61
C HIS A 35 3.96 32.60 19.51
N ARG A 36 2.94 33.47 19.40
CA ARG A 36 1.67 33.30 20.08
C ARG A 36 1.05 32.00 19.54
N SER A 37 1.10 30.93 20.32
CA SER A 37 0.43 29.68 19.97
C SER A 37 -1.08 29.93 19.99
N SER A 38 -1.68 30.10 18.81
CA SER A 38 -3.13 30.00 18.66
C SER A 38 -3.57 28.65 19.23
N PRO A 39 -4.62 28.58 20.08
CA PRO A 39 -5.16 27.29 20.49
C PRO A 39 -5.59 26.55 19.21
N ARG A 40 -4.96 25.41 18.93
CA ARG A 40 -5.44 24.49 17.91
C ARG A 40 -6.74 23.90 18.46
N SER A 41 -7.88 24.35 17.95
CA SER A 41 -9.11 23.59 18.12
C SER A 41 -8.88 22.22 17.46
N ASN A 42 -9.06 21.17 18.25
CA ASN A 42 -8.84 19.79 17.82
C ASN A 42 -10.03 19.25 16.99
N THR A 43 -10.76 20.14 16.33
CA THR A 43 -11.85 19.79 15.43
C THR A 43 -11.23 19.53 14.07
N LEU A 44 -11.25 18.27 13.62
CA LEU A 44 -10.93 17.90 12.24
C LEU A 44 -11.92 18.62 11.30
N THR A 45 -11.56 19.83 10.87
CA THR A 45 -12.28 20.53 9.80
C THR A 45 -11.87 19.88 8.48
N MET A 46 -12.69 18.95 7.98
CA MET A 46 -12.57 18.51 6.60
C MET A 46 -12.80 19.73 5.70
N LYS A 47 -11.72 20.30 5.16
CA LYS A 47 -11.82 21.29 4.09
C LYS A 47 -12.43 20.60 2.86
N VAL A 48 -13.72 20.77 2.73
CA VAL A 48 -14.48 20.59 1.50
C VAL A 48 -13.86 21.52 0.46
N PHE A 49 -13.12 20.95 -0.50
CA PHE A 49 -12.38 21.72 -1.50
C PHE A 49 -13.28 21.98 -2.71
N ASP A 50 -13.81 23.21 -2.83
CA ASP A 50 -14.34 23.72 -4.08
C ASP A 50 -13.21 24.41 -4.86
N TRP A 51 -12.89 23.91 -6.06
CA TRP A 51 -11.76 24.42 -6.85
C TRP A 51 -12.06 25.75 -7.55
N LYS A 52 -13.32 26.22 -7.54
CA LYS A 52 -13.73 27.51 -8.13
C LYS A 52 -13.92 28.63 -7.10
N ARG A 53 -14.32 28.31 -5.87
CA ARG A 53 -14.42 29.28 -4.76
C ARG A 53 -13.43 28.85 -3.69
N ARG A 54 -12.40 29.64 -3.43
CA ARG A 54 -11.39 29.34 -2.40
C ARG A 54 -11.91 29.48 -0.96
N GLU A 55 -13.22 29.37 -0.75
CA GLU A 55 -13.92 29.54 0.53
C GLU A 55 -14.91 28.39 0.69
N ALA A 56 -14.91 27.77 1.88
CA ALA A 56 -15.88 26.76 2.23
C ALA A 56 -17.17 27.45 2.66
N ASP A 57 -18.27 27.23 1.94
CA ASP A 57 -19.61 27.58 2.43
C ASP A 57 -19.99 26.57 3.55
N GLU A 58 -19.42 26.76 4.74
CA GLU A 58 -19.68 25.96 5.95
C GLU A 58 -21.09 26.22 6.52
N SER A 59 -21.76 27.29 6.07
CA SER A 59 -23.10 27.70 6.52
C SER A 59 -24.21 26.71 6.19
N ALA A 60 -24.02 25.84 5.19
CA ALA A 60 -24.98 24.79 4.84
C ALA A 60 -24.97 23.60 5.82
N PHE A 61 -23.93 23.48 6.66
CA PHE A 61 -23.77 22.40 7.64
C PHE A 61 -23.98 22.86 9.08
N ALA A 62 -24.20 24.16 9.32
CA ALA A 62 -24.40 24.71 10.66
C ALA A 62 -25.75 24.32 11.30
N ASN A 63 -26.69 23.80 10.51
CA ASN A 63 -28.07 23.50 10.93
C ASN A 63 -28.54 22.11 10.45
N VAL A 64 -27.67 21.09 10.48
CA VAL A 64 -28.04 19.73 10.03
C VAL A 64 -29.17 19.13 10.89
N ASP A 65 -29.23 19.50 12.17
CA ASP A 65 -30.22 18.99 13.12
C ASP A 65 -31.63 19.58 12.93
N SER A 66 -31.76 20.72 12.25
CA SER A 66 -33.05 21.41 12.03
C SER A 66 -33.57 21.31 10.60
N VAL A 67 -32.87 20.61 9.70
CA VAL A 67 -33.25 20.48 8.28
C VAL A 67 -33.92 19.14 8.06
N VAL A 68 -35.22 19.17 7.76
CA VAL A 68 -35.96 17.99 7.28
C VAL A 68 -35.46 17.66 5.88
N PHE A 69 -34.93 16.45 5.65
CA PHE A 69 -34.52 16.02 4.32
C PHE A 69 -35.74 15.82 3.41
N THR A 70 -35.84 16.63 2.36
CA THR A 70 -36.85 16.56 1.30
C THR A 70 -36.15 16.34 -0.04
N MET A 71 -36.87 15.91 -1.07
CA MET A 71 -36.25 15.68 -2.39
C MET A 71 -35.58 16.94 -2.96
N ASP A 72 -36.01 18.13 -2.54
CA ASP A 72 -35.52 19.42 -3.04
C ASP A 72 -34.18 19.85 -2.41
N ASN A 73 -33.82 19.33 -1.23
CA ASN A 73 -32.65 19.79 -0.47
C ASN A 73 -31.46 18.82 -0.46
N LEU A 74 -31.60 17.65 -1.08
CA LEU A 74 -30.51 16.69 -1.23
C LEU A 74 -29.47 17.18 -2.25
N ARG A 75 -28.21 17.29 -1.83
CA ARG A 75 -27.09 17.68 -2.70
C ARG A 75 -25.93 16.69 -2.55
N PRO A 76 -25.23 16.34 -3.65
CA PRO A 76 -24.07 15.47 -3.56
C PRO A 76 -22.94 16.18 -2.82
N ALA A 77 -22.06 15.40 -2.18
CA ALA A 77 -20.88 15.96 -1.55
C ALA A 77 -20.04 16.76 -2.58
N PRO A 78 -19.55 17.94 -2.20
CA PRO A 78 -18.75 18.78 -3.08
C PRO A 78 -17.53 18.02 -3.61
N GLY A 79 -17.29 18.11 -4.92
CA GLY A 79 -16.23 17.35 -5.60
C GLY A 79 -16.57 15.91 -5.99
N SER A 80 -17.67 15.32 -5.47
CA SER A 80 -18.12 13.96 -5.83
C SER A 80 -18.51 13.85 -7.30
N LYS A 81 -19.25 14.84 -7.82
CA LYS A 81 -19.66 14.91 -9.23
C LYS A 81 -18.97 16.08 -9.92
N LYS A 82 -18.12 15.79 -10.90
CA LYS A 82 -17.50 16.79 -11.77
C LYS A 82 -18.22 16.84 -13.12
N SER A 83 -18.57 18.04 -13.57
CA SER A 83 -19.19 18.24 -14.89
C SER A 83 -18.23 17.84 -16.00
N LYS A 84 -18.66 16.98 -16.93
CA LYS A 84 -17.86 16.60 -18.09
C LYS A 84 -17.75 17.77 -19.07
N THR A 85 -16.58 17.98 -19.65
CA THR A 85 -16.38 18.97 -20.72
C THR A 85 -17.07 18.50 -21.99
N ARG A 86 -18.03 19.29 -22.51
CA ARG A 86 -18.68 19.04 -23.80
C ARG A 86 -17.82 19.63 -24.91
N LYS A 87 -17.06 18.77 -25.59
CA LYS A 87 -16.15 19.16 -26.68
C LYS A 87 -16.94 19.70 -27.90
N GLY A 88 -16.34 20.61 -28.67
CA GLY A 88 -16.94 21.16 -29.89
C GLY A 88 -18.10 22.14 -29.63
N ARG A 89 -18.00 22.95 -28.57
CA ARG A 89 -19.01 23.97 -28.18
C ARG A 89 -18.37 25.34 -27.99
N GLY A 90 -17.76 25.86 -29.05
CA GLY A 90 -17.11 27.17 -29.05
C GLY A 90 -15.75 27.18 -28.33
N ILE A 91 -14.91 28.16 -28.69
CA ILE A 91 -13.52 28.25 -28.21
C ILE A 91 -13.47 28.61 -26.71
N ALA A 92 -14.38 29.47 -26.26
CA ALA A 92 -14.47 29.90 -24.86
C ALA A 92 -14.68 28.75 -23.87
N ALA A 93 -15.28 27.62 -24.31
CA ALA A 93 -15.45 26.41 -23.50
C ALA A 93 -14.16 25.54 -23.40
N GLY A 94 -13.04 25.97 -23.99
CA GLY A 94 -11.72 25.35 -23.91
C GLY A 94 -11.40 24.36 -25.04
N GLN A 95 -12.30 23.43 -25.34
CA GLN A 95 -12.08 22.38 -26.36
C GLN A 95 -12.97 22.55 -27.58
N GLY A 96 -12.99 23.77 -28.14
CA GLY A 96 -13.90 24.19 -29.21
C GLY A 96 -13.48 23.78 -30.61
N ALA A 97 -12.31 24.23 -31.07
CA ALA A 97 -11.91 24.13 -32.48
C ALA A 97 -11.51 22.71 -32.90
N THR A 98 -10.52 22.12 -32.23
CA THR A 98 -9.98 20.79 -32.57
C THR A 98 -10.37 19.71 -31.57
N CYS A 99 -11.22 20.04 -30.58
CA CYS A 99 -11.63 19.12 -29.51
C CYS A 99 -10.46 18.48 -28.72
N GLY A 100 -9.26 19.06 -28.82
CA GLY A 100 -8.01 18.59 -28.21
C GLY A 100 -7.22 17.60 -29.06
N PHE A 101 -7.60 17.38 -30.33
CA PHE A 101 -6.92 16.44 -31.23
C PHE A 101 -5.83 17.09 -32.09
N GLY A 102 -5.74 18.42 -32.12
CA GLY A 102 -4.75 19.15 -32.91
C GLY A 102 -5.09 19.23 -34.40
N MET A 103 -4.05 19.34 -35.24
CA MET A 103 -4.17 19.44 -36.70
C MET A 103 -4.50 18.08 -37.34
N ARG A 104 -4.52 18.02 -38.67
CA ARG A 104 -4.87 16.82 -39.43
C ARG A 104 -3.80 15.73 -39.24
N GLY A 105 -4.19 14.58 -38.70
CA GLY A 105 -3.33 13.40 -38.57
C GLY A 105 -4.15 12.13 -38.30
N GLN A 106 -3.51 10.96 -38.30
CA GLN A 106 -4.22 9.69 -38.08
C GLN A 106 -5.00 9.66 -36.75
N LYS A 107 -4.45 10.26 -35.68
CA LYS A 107 -5.09 10.34 -34.35
C LYS A 107 -6.26 11.32 -34.27
N SER A 108 -6.42 12.21 -35.25
CA SER A 108 -7.51 13.20 -35.29
C SER A 108 -8.70 12.73 -36.13
N ARG A 109 -8.61 11.56 -36.78
CA ARG A 109 -9.70 10.97 -37.59
C ARG A 109 -10.62 10.13 -36.71
N SER A 110 -11.88 10.03 -37.13
CA SER A 110 -12.84 9.11 -36.51
C SER A 110 -12.42 7.65 -36.74
N GLY A 111 -12.73 6.78 -35.78
CA GLY A 111 -12.45 5.35 -35.85
C GLY A 111 -11.45 4.86 -34.82
N ARG A 112 -11.02 3.60 -34.97
CA ARG A 112 -10.10 2.96 -34.03
C ARG A 112 -8.68 3.50 -34.26
N PRO A 113 -8.01 4.04 -33.23
CA PRO A 113 -6.62 4.44 -33.36
C PRO A 113 -5.71 3.21 -33.49
N THR A 114 -4.44 3.47 -33.75
CA THR A 114 -3.39 2.45 -33.75
C THR A 114 -3.42 1.60 -32.48
N ARG A 115 -3.32 0.27 -32.62
CA ARG A 115 -3.35 -0.66 -31.48
C ARG A 115 -2.23 -0.33 -30.47
N PRO A 116 -2.53 -0.30 -29.15
CA PRO A 116 -1.49 -0.18 -28.12
C PRO A 116 -0.39 -1.24 -28.32
N GLY A 117 0.88 -0.80 -28.31
CA GLY A 117 2.04 -1.64 -28.59
C GLY A 117 2.45 -1.71 -30.07
N PHE A 118 1.88 -0.91 -30.97
CA PHE A 118 2.42 -0.71 -32.31
C PHE A 118 3.38 0.48 -32.35
N GLU A 119 4.58 0.25 -32.90
CA GLU A 119 5.70 1.21 -32.91
C GLU A 119 6.03 1.71 -34.34
N GLY A 120 5.01 1.92 -35.18
CA GLY A 120 5.22 2.53 -36.50
C GLY A 120 5.84 1.63 -37.57
N GLY A 121 5.77 0.30 -37.40
CA GLY A 121 6.40 -0.69 -38.28
C GLY A 121 7.70 -1.27 -37.72
N GLN A 122 8.26 -0.67 -36.67
CA GLN A 122 9.34 -1.25 -35.90
C GLN A 122 8.85 -2.54 -35.20
N THR A 123 9.74 -3.53 -35.01
CA THR A 123 9.43 -4.75 -34.25
C THR A 123 9.00 -4.38 -32.84
N PRO A 124 7.77 -4.63 -32.38
CA PRO A 124 7.31 -4.13 -31.08
C PRO A 124 8.12 -4.66 -29.89
N LEU A 125 8.19 -3.90 -28.80
CA LEU A 125 8.90 -4.28 -27.58
C LEU A 125 8.55 -5.69 -27.07
N TYR A 126 7.27 -6.06 -27.08
CA TYR A 126 6.81 -7.39 -26.63
C TYR A 126 7.29 -8.56 -27.51
N ARG A 127 7.85 -8.27 -28.70
CA ARG A 127 8.51 -9.25 -29.56
C ARG A 127 10.04 -9.20 -29.44
N ARG A 128 10.61 -8.06 -29.05
CA ARG A 128 12.07 -7.92 -28.85
C ARG A 128 12.53 -8.60 -27.57
N LEU A 129 11.72 -8.53 -26.52
CA LEU A 129 12.04 -9.15 -25.25
C LEU A 129 11.87 -10.68 -25.33
N PRO A 130 12.82 -11.46 -24.78
CA PRO A 130 12.63 -12.89 -24.67
C PRO A 130 11.42 -13.22 -23.80
N LYS A 131 10.74 -14.33 -24.09
CA LYS A 131 9.63 -14.81 -23.26
C LYS A 131 10.16 -15.13 -21.86
N TYR A 132 9.40 -14.76 -20.84
CA TYR A 132 9.73 -15.10 -19.46
C TYR A 132 9.73 -16.62 -19.27
N VAL A 133 10.87 -17.19 -18.89
CA VAL A 133 11.10 -18.64 -18.78
C VAL A 133 10.38 -19.26 -17.57
N GLY A 134 10.12 -18.46 -16.53
CA GLY A 134 9.66 -18.94 -15.21
C GLY A 134 8.17 -19.23 -15.07
N LYS A 135 7.37 -19.17 -16.15
CA LYS A 135 5.98 -19.66 -16.12
C LYS A 135 5.85 -20.85 -17.06
N PRO A 136 5.78 -22.07 -16.53
CA PRO A 136 5.43 -23.24 -17.33
C PRO A 136 3.98 -23.09 -17.81
N LEU A 137 3.82 -22.90 -19.11
CA LEU A 137 2.53 -22.77 -19.80
C LEU A 137 1.99 -24.12 -20.28
N GLY A 138 2.64 -25.23 -19.90
CA GLY A 138 2.24 -26.58 -20.30
C GLY A 138 1.12 -27.15 -19.41
N PRO A 139 0.26 -28.03 -19.97
CA PRO A 139 -0.69 -28.81 -19.17
C PRO A 139 0.09 -29.66 -18.15
N GLY A 140 -0.22 -29.48 -16.86
CA GLY A 140 0.43 -30.22 -15.76
C GLY A 140 1.06 -29.33 -14.68
N HIS A 141 1.29 -28.04 -14.94
CA HIS A 141 1.84 -27.14 -13.93
C HIS A 141 0.75 -26.50 -13.07
N LYS A 142 0.15 -27.30 -12.19
CA LYS A 142 -0.82 -26.83 -11.19
C LYS A 142 -0.11 -26.69 -9.84
N ARG A 143 -0.03 -25.46 -9.34
CA ARG A 143 0.37 -25.22 -7.95
C ARG A 143 -0.85 -25.41 -7.06
N THR A 144 -0.74 -26.18 -5.98
CA THR A 144 -1.75 -26.19 -4.93
C THR A 144 -1.83 -24.79 -4.31
N GLN A 145 -3.01 -24.19 -4.35
CA GLN A 145 -3.25 -22.84 -3.85
C GLN A 145 -3.88 -22.96 -2.48
N TYR A 146 -3.20 -22.38 -1.49
CA TYR A 146 -3.67 -22.31 -0.12
C TYR A 146 -4.06 -20.88 0.21
N ASN A 147 -5.05 -20.71 1.08
CA ASN A 147 -5.24 -19.45 1.78
C ASN A 147 -4.25 -19.38 2.95
N PRO A 148 -3.38 -18.37 3.00
CA PRO A 148 -2.47 -18.19 4.12
C PRO A 148 -3.24 -17.65 5.33
N ILE A 149 -3.13 -18.35 6.46
CA ILE A 149 -3.61 -17.92 7.77
C ILE A 149 -2.38 -17.51 8.59
N LYS A 150 -2.33 -16.26 9.05
CA LYS A 150 -1.25 -15.75 9.91
C LYS A 150 -1.50 -16.09 11.37
N LEU A 151 -0.42 -16.18 12.15
CA LEU A 151 -0.50 -16.47 13.59
C LEU A 151 -1.26 -15.40 14.37
N GLU A 152 -1.12 -14.12 14.01
CA GLU A 152 -1.83 -13.00 14.64
C GLU A 152 -3.35 -13.16 14.65
N LEU A 153 -3.92 -13.80 13.62
CA LEU A 153 -5.36 -14.04 13.51
C LEU A 153 -5.84 -15.11 14.50
N LEU A 154 -4.95 -15.99 14.95
CA LEU A 154 -5.27 -17.01 15.95
C LEU A 154 -5.43 -16.39 17.35
N ASN A 155 -4.86 -15.20 17.59
CA ASN A 155 -5.01 -14.49 18.86
C ASN A 155 -6.45 -13.97 19.10
N SER A 156 -7.29 -13.93 18.07
CA SER A 156 -8.70 -13.52 18.22
C SER A 156 -9.57 -14.59 18.89
N LEU A 157 -9.06 -15.80 19.08
CA LEU A 157 -9.79 -16.92 19.69
C LEU A 157 -9.36 -17.13 21.15
N PRO A 158 -10.26 -17.63 22.02
CA PRO A 158 -9.93 -17.89 23.41
C PRO A 158 -8.90 -19.00 23.56
N GLU A 159 -8.14 -18.97 24.65
CA GLU A 159 -7.13 -19.98 24.99
C GLU A 159 -7.75 -21.39 25.09
N GLY A 160 -7.02 -22.41 24.69
CA GLY A 160 -7.52 -23.79 24.71
C GLY A 160 -8.54 -24.16 23.62
N SER A 161 -8.93 -23.22 22.74
CA SER A 161 -9.94 -23.49 21.72
C SER A 161 -9.40 -24.29 20.53
N THR A 162 -10.32 -24.98 19.85
CA THR A 162 -10.07 -25.64 18.56
C THR A 162 -10.20 -24.63 17.43
N VAL A 163 -9.09 -24.33 16.77
CA VAL A 163 -9.01 -23.32 15.72
C VAL A 163 -9.18 -23.97 14.36
N ASN A 164 -10.39 -23.83 13.82
CA ASN A 164 -10.75 -24.21 12.45
C ASN A 164 -11.02 -22.97 11.60
N PHE A 165 -11.07 -23.13 10.28
CA PHE A 165 -11.47 -22.03 9.39
C PHE A 165 -12.86 -21.47 9.75
N GLU A 166 -13.81 -22.33 10.12
CA GLU A 166 -15.15 -21.92 10.52
C GLU A 166 -15.14 -21.11 11.81
N ALA A 167 -14.36 -21.53 12.81
CA ALA A 167 -14.19 -20.80 14.06
C ALA A 167 -13.60 -19.39 13.83
N LEU A 168 -12.59 -19.27 12.95
CA LEU A 168 -12.00 -17.98 12.58
C LEU A 168 -12.98 -17.08 11.80
N ARG A 169 -13.89 -17.68 11.04
CA ARG A 169 -14.95 -16.96 10.33
C ARG A 169 -16.03 -16.45 11.28
N GLU A 170 -16.41 -17.25 12.27
CA GLU A 170 -17.36 -16.86 13.32
C GLU A 170 -16.80 -15.74 14.20
N ALA A 171 -15.51 -15.83 14.55
CA ALA A 171 -14.79 -14.76 15.24
C ALA A 171 -14.55 -13.51 14.38
N LYS A 172 -14.98 -13.49 13.11
CA LYS A 172 -14.76 -12.43 12.12
C LYS A 172 -13.29 -12.06 11.92
N ALA A 173 -12.38 -12.96 12.28
CA ALA A 173 -10.93 -12.81 12.09
C ALA A 173 -10.53 -13.07 10.64
N LEU A 174 -11.27 -13.93 9.92
CA LEU A 174 -11.07 -14.22 8.50
C LEU A 174 -12.33 -13.96 7.66
N PRO A 175 -12.19 -13.29 6.50
CA PRO A 175 -13.27 -13.18 5.52
C PRO A 175 -13.41 -14.48 4.71
N LYS A 176 -14.42 -14.52 3.83
CA LYS A 176 -14.59 -15.62 2.88
C LYS A 176 -13.32 -15.82 2.05
N CYS A 177 -12.76 -17.02 2.11
CA CYS A 177 -11.58 -17.39 1.35
C CYS A 177 -11.91 -17.79 -0.10
N ARG A 178 -10.92 -17.65 -0.98
CA ARG A 178 -11.05 -17.98 -2.42
C ARG A 178 -10.78 -19.46 -2.69
N PHE A 179 -9.89 -20.08 -1.92
CA PHE A 179 -9.53 -21.49 -2.06
C PHE A 179 -10.17 -22.31 -0.94
N ASP A 180 -10.29 -23.62 -1.16
CA ASP A 180 -10.79 -24.53 -0.11
C ASP A 180 -9.66 -24.94 0.85
N LEU A 181 -8.40 -24.84 0.40
CA LEU A 181 -7.27 -25.28 1.19
C LEU A 181 -6.71 -24.17 2.09
N HIS A 182 -6.46 -24.50 3.36
CA HIS A 182 -5.94 -23.54 4.35
C HIS A 182 -4.52 -23.92 4.80
N LYS A 183 -3.61 -22.95 4.77
CA LYS A 183 -2.23 -23.11 5.24
C LYS A 183 -1.92 -22.09 6.33
N VAL A 184 -1.47 -22.55 7.49
CA VAL A 184 -0.97 -21.67 8.54
C VAL A 184 0.47 -21.32 8.24
N VAL A 185 0.76 -20.02 8.22
CA VAL A 185 2.06 -19.45 7.84
C VAL A 185 2.61 -18.67 9.03
N GLY A 186 3.88 -18.89 9.31
CA GLY A 186 4.59 -18.19 10.37
C GLY A 186 4.80 -16.72 10.01
N GLY A 187 4.71 -15.86 11.02
CA GLY A 187 4.80 -14.41 10.89
C GLY A 187 3.85 -13.73 11.87
N GLY A 188 4.41 -12.81 12.67
CA GLY A 188 3.72 -12.18 13.79
C GLY A 188 3.79 -13.01 15.08
N GLU A 189 3.42 -12.39 16.19
CA GLU A 189 3.47 -12.98 17.53
C GLU A 189 2.18 -13.75 17.85
N LEU A 190 2.33 -14.96 18.38
CA LEU A 190 1.23 -15.76 18.93
C LEU A 190 1.21 -15.56 20.45
N THR A 191 0.19 -14.91 20.98
CA THR A 191 0.06 -14.59 22.42
C THR A 191 -0.85 -15.57 23.14
N THR A 192 -1.81 -16.17 22.43
CA THR A 192 -2.77 -17.11 23.01
C THR A 192 -2.16 -18.48 23.22
N LYS A 193 -2.34 -19.03 24.42
CA LYS A 193 -1.75 -20.31 24.83
C LYS A 193 -2.66 -21.49 24.49
N SER A 194 -2.03 -22.64 24.27
CA SER A 194 -2.69 -23.95 24.19
C SER A 194 -3.75 -24.09 23.09
N LEU A 195 -3.57 -23.46 21.94
CA LEU A 195 -4.50 -23.60 20.81
C LEU A 195 -4.35 -24.94 20.08
N THR A 196 -5.47 -25.59 19.78
CA THR A 196 -5.49 -26.77 18.89
C THR A 196 -5.82 -26.30 17.47
N VAL A 197 -4.80 -26.09 16.63
CA VAL A 197 -4.98 -25.52 15.29
C VAL A 197 -5.15 -26.62 14.25
N GLN A 198 -6.28 -26.62 13.54
CA GLN A 198 -6.55 -27.55 12.45
C GLN A 198 -6.42 -26.85 11.10
N ALA A 199 -5.48 -27.30 10.26
CA ALA A 199 -5.28 -26.77 8.93
C ALA A 199 -4.71 -27.84 7.98
N HIS A 200 -4.76 -27.60 6.67
CA HIS A 200 -4.30 -28.60 5.70
C HIS A 200 -2.77 -28.59 5.51
N ALA A 201 -2.11 -27.49 5.87
CA ALA A 201 -0.66 -27.37 5.84
C ALA A 201 -0.17 -26.35 6.87
N PHE A 202 1.05 -26.56 7.37
CA PHE A 202 1.75 -25.65 8.26
C PHE A 202 3.14 -25.33 7.70
N THR A 203 3.64 -24.11 7.88
CA THR A 203 5.08 -23.83 7.73
C THR A 203 5.84 -24.31 8.96
N GLY A 204 7.12 -24.69 8.81
CA GLY A 204 7.95 -25.15 9.95
C GLY A 204 7.97 -24.13 11.10
N THR A 205 8.22 -22.87 10.78
CA THR A 205 8.20 -21.75 11.75
C THR A 205 6.85 -21.56 12.45
N ALA A 206 5.74 -21.91 11.81
CA ALA A 206 4.42 -21.81 12.43
C ALA A 206 4.19 -22.96 13.41
N ARG A 207 4.63 -24.18 13.06
CA ARG A 207 4.52 -25.35 13.93
C ARG A 207 5.32 -25.13 15.21
N GLU A 208 6.58 -24.69 15.08
CA GLU A 208 7.44 -24.36 16.22
C GLU A 208 6.81 -23.29 17.14
N ALA A 209 6.25 -22.22 16.57
CA ALA A 209 5.61 -21.16 17.34
C ALA A 209 4.34 -21.61 18.06
N ILE A 210 3.54 -22.51 17.47
CA ILE A 210 2.32 -23.05 18.09
C ILE A 210 2.69 -24.03 19.22
N GLU A 211 3.64 -24.93 18.98
CA GLU A 211 4.11 -25.91 19.97
C GLU A 211 4.82 -25.23 21.15
N SER A 212 5.62 -24.18 20.91
CA SER A 212 6.26 -23.38 21.97
C SER A 212 5.26 -22.70 22.89
N ASN A 213 4.06 -22.38 22.39
CA ASN A 213 2.96 -21.82 23.18
C ASN A 213 2.04 -22.90 23.79
N GLY A 214 2.47 -24.17 23.78
CA GLY A 214 1.74 -25.30 24.35
C GLY A 214 0.55 -25.78 23.51
N GLY A 215 0.44 -25.32 22.26
CA GLY A 215 -0.61 -25.71 21.33
C GLY A 215 -0.33 -27.02 20.59
N LYS A 216 -1.35 -27.51 19.85
CA LYS A 216 -1.27 -28.73 19.04
C LYS A 216 -1.60 -28.42 17.59
N CYS A 217 -0.75 -28.86 16.67
CA CYS A 217 -1.03 -28.78 15.22
C CYS A 217 -1.68 -30.06 14.71
N VAL A 218 -2.91 -29.97 14.19
CA VAL A 218 -3.63 -31.08 13.56
C VAL A 218 -3.69 -30.85 12.05
N THR A 219 -3.15 -31.78 11.27
CA THR A 219 -3.17 -31.68 9.81
C THR A 219 -4.46 -32.30 9.27
N LEU A 220 -5.18 -31.57 8.42
CA LEU A 220 -6.42 -32.04 7.80
C LEU A 220 -6.16 -32.61 6.41
N SER A 221 -6.94 -33.63 6.02
CA SER A 221 -6.94 -34.19 4.67
C SER A 221 -7.46 -33.18 3.64
N PRO A 222 -6.77 -32.94 2.50
CA PRO A 222 -7.23 -32.01 1.46
C PRO A 222 -8.57 -32.36 0.81
N THR A 223 -8.98 -33.63 0.85
CA THR A 223 -10.19 -34.11 0.16
C THR A 223 -11.36 -34.29 1.13
N THR A 224 -11.10 -34.80 2.32
CA THR A 224 -12.14 -35.17 3.29
C THR A 224 -12.30 -34.20 4.44
N ASN A 225 -11.39 -33.22 4.61
CA ASN A 225 -11.35 -32.28 5.74
C ASN A 225 -11.34 -32.93 7.13
N LEU A 226 -11.12 -34.24 7.20
CA LEU A 226 -10.96 -34.97 8.45
C LEU A 226 -9.52 -34.82 8.96
N PRO A 227 -9.32 -34.84 10.29
CA PRO A 227 -7.98 -34.86 10.86
C PRO A 227 -7.25 -36.12 10.38
N LEU A 228 -6.05 -35.92 9.82
CA LEU A 228 -5.11 -37.00 9.60
C LEU A 228 -4.53 -37.33 10.97
N GLU A 229 -4.77 -38.56 11.43
CA GLU A 229 -4.05 -39.08 12.59
C GLU A 229 -2.55 -39.10 12.27
N ALA A 230 -1.74 -38.65 13.24
CA ALA A 230 -0.30 -38.53 13.09
C ALA A 230 0.38 -39.90 13.04
#